data_AF-A0A7X9GRM4-F1
#
_entry.id   AF-A0A7X9GRM4-F1
#
_cell.length_a   1.000
_cell.length_b   1.000
_cell.length_c   1.000
_cell.angle_alpha   90.00
_cell.angle_beta   90.00
_cell.angle_gamma   90.00
#
_symmetry.space_group_name_H-M   'P 1'
#
loop_
_entity.id
_entity.type
_entity.pdbx_description
1 polymer ?
#
loop_
_entity_poly.entity_id
_entity_poly.type
_entity_poly.pdbx_seq_one_letter_code
_entity_poly.pdbx_strand_id
1 'polypeptide(L)'
;MAKERSFKNYVSHRFYNELFSAISNHLNRNSSAIITKSQQVRRVDSVWLSDISVKHVFVEDHLGTKIIFDVLVEADYELSERDRRHDRYSEEADWFKVSCIADLAQNLNDFKITGTEIYNYRGKQHNPLSDALVP
;
A
#
# COMPACT_ATOMS: atom_id res chain seq x y z
N MET A 1 12.35 28.95 7.59
CA MET A 1 11.85 27.63 8.06
C MET A 1 11.03 27.03 6.94
N ALA A 2 11.65 26.24 6.05
CA ALA A 2 10.97 25.65 4.88
C ALA A 2 11.35 24.17 4.82
N LYS A 3 10.59 23.33 5.52
CA LYS A 3 10.92 21.91 5.67
C LYS A 3 9.75 20.97 5.41
N GLU A 4 8.87 21.33 4.48
CA GLU A 4 7.94 20.39 3.86
C GLU A 4 8.21 20.35 2.36
N ARG A 5 9.21 19.55 1.96
CA ARG A 5 9.74 19.54 0.58
C ARG A 5 8.91 18.75 -0.44
N SER A 6 7.74 18.20 -0.08
CA SER A 6 6.79 17.59 -1.02
C SER A 6 5.50 17.21 -0.28
N PHE A 7 4.35 17.30 -0.95
CA PHE A 7 3.06 16.77 -0.46
C PHE A 7 3.17 15.31 0.00
N LYS A 8 4.02 14.53 -0.68
CA LYS A 8 4.39 13.17 -0.30
C LYS A 8 4.91 13.07 1.14
N ASN A 9 5.86 13.94 1.52
CA ASN A 9 6.45 13.91 2.85
C ASN A 9 5.44 14.35 3.92
N TYR A 10 4.57 15.32 3.58
CA TYR A 10 3.48 15.70 4.47
C TYR A 10 2.57 14.50 4.75
N VAL A 11 2.08 13.84 3.70
CA VAL A 11 1.21 12.65 3.82
C VAL A 11 1.91 11.51 4.57
N SER A 12 3.18 11.25 4.27
CA SER A 12 3.94 10.15 4.87
C SER A 12 4.18 10.31 6.35
N HIS A 13 4.29 11.54 6.87
CA HIS A 13 4.49 11.78 8.30
C HIS A 13 3.17 11.97 9.03
N ARG A 14 2.23 12.70 8.42
CA ARG A 14 0.96 13.06 9.04
C ARG A 14 0.01 11.87 9.15
N PHE A 15 -0.04 11.04 8.11
CA PHE A 15 -1.00 9.93 7.99
C PHE A 15 -0.34 8.55 8.04
N TYR A 16 0.90 8.44 8.54
CA TYR A 16 1.63 7.17 8.60
C TYR A 16 0.83 6.10 9.33
N ASN A 17 0.30 6.43 10.52
CA ASN A 17 -0.40 5.47 11.37
C ASN A 17 -1.70 4.99 10.74
N GLU A 18 -2.41 5.89 10.07
CA GLU A 18 -3.66 5.62 9.37
C GLU A 18 -3.42 4.71 8.17
N LEU A 19 -2.38 5.00 7.36
CA LEU A 19 -1.97 4.16 6.24
C LEU A 19 -1.52 2.78 6.71
N PHE A 20 -0.71 2.73 7.78
CA PHE A 20 -0.23 1.47 8.37
C PHE A 20 -1.40 0.62 8.87
N SER A 21 -2.34 1.24 9.58
CA SER A 21 -3.54 0.54 10.07
C SER A 21 -4.42 0.06 8.92
N ALA A 22 -4.63 0.86 7.87
CA ALA A 22 -5.42 0.46 6.71
C ALA A 22 -4.81 -0.73 5.97
N ILE A 23 -3.50 -0.71 5.72
CA ILE A 23 -2.78 -1.79 5.05
C ILE A 23 -2.75 -3.05 5.92
N SER A 24 -2.44 -2.92 7.21
CA SER A 24 -2.45 -4.05 8.15
C SER A 24 -3.84 -4.70 8.23
N ASN A 25 -4.90 -3.90 8.30
CA ASN A 25 -6.27 -4.41 8.28
C ASN A 25 -6.61 -5.09 6.95
N HIS A 26 -6.15 -4.55 5.82
CA HIS A 26 -6.35 -5.17 4.51
C HIS A 26 -5.62 -6.51 4.40
N LEU A 27 -4.36 -6.59 4.83
CA LEU A 27 -3.56 -7.81 4.85
C LEU A 27 -4.20 -8.89 5.74
N ASN A 28 -4.63 -8.52 6.95
CA ASN A 28 -5.24 -9.46 7.89
C ASN A 28 -6.60 -9.99 7.40
N ARG A 29 -7.42 -9.15 6.75
CA ARG A 29 -8.71 -9.56 6.17
C ARG A 29 -8.56 -10.49 4.98
N ASN A 30 -7.48 -10.32 4.21
CA ASN A 30 -7.22 -11.08 2.98
C ASN A 30 -6.10 -12.11 3.15
N SER A 31 -5.69 -12.44 4.38
CA SER A 31 -4.54 -13.29 4.67
C SER A 31 -4.62 -14.67 4.00
N SER A 32 -5.82 -15.23 3.89
CA SER A 32 -6.09 -16.49 3.19
C SER A 32 -5.96 -16.41 1.66
N ALA A 33 -6.08 -15.22 1.09
CA ALA A 33 -5.95 -14.95 -0.34
C ALA A 33 -4.53 -14.49 -0.73
N ILE A 34 -3.64 -14.28 0.24
CA ILE A 34 -2.24 -13.93 -0.04
C ILE A 34 -1.56 -15.15 -0.66
N ILE A 35 -1.19 -15.01 -1.92
CA ILE A 35 -0.37 -15.99 -2.63
C ILE A 35 1.08 -15.65 -2.29
N THR A 36 1.66 -16.42 -1.37
CA THR A 36 3.08 -16.39 -1.05
C THR A 36 3.92 -16.60 -2.31
N LYS A 37 4.89 -15.72 -2.55
CA LYS A 37 5.92 -15.89 -3.58
C LYS A 37 7.02 -16.83 -3.10
N SER A 38 7.10 -17.06 -1.78
CA SER A 38 8.09 -17.93 -1.17
C SER A 38 7.74 -19.41 -1.28
N GLN A 39 8.76 -20.21 -1.53
CA GLN A 39 8.65 -21.67 -1.53
C GLN A 39 8.64 -22.28 -0.12
N GLN A 40 8.95 -21.47 0.90
CA GLN A 40 9.05 -21.93 2.29
C GLN A 40 7.68 -21.97 2.97
N VAL A 41 6.96 -20.85 2.94
CA VAL A 41 5.59 -20.74 3.43
C VAL A 41 4.66 -21.30 2.37
N ARG A 42 3.90 -22.35 2.69
CA ARG A 42 2.91 -22.96 1.79
C ARG A 42 1.49 -22.57 2.15
N ARG A 43 1.24 -22.31 3.44
CA ARG A 43 -0.03 -21.79 3.95
C ARG A 43 0.23 -20.65 4.90
N VAL A 44 -0.38 -19.49 4.64
CA VAL A 44 -0.28 -18.33 5.51
C VAL A 44 -1.20 -18.53 6.71
N ASP A 45 -0.62 -18.64 7.92
CA ASP A 45 -1.40 -18.68 9.17
C ASP A 45 -1.51 -17.30 9.81
N SER A 46 -0.46 -16.48 9.71
CA SER A 46 -0.53 -15.08 10.13
C SER A 46 0.34 -14.16 9.28
N VAL A 47 -0.04 -12.88 9.25
CA VAL A 47 0.62 -11.81 8.51
C VAL A 47 0.97 -10.71 9.50
N TRP A 48 2.21 -10.27 9.48
CA TRP A 48 2.66 -9.15 10.31
C TRP A 48 3.23 -8.05 9.42
N LEU A 49 2.63 -6.87 9.47
CA LEU A 49 3.14 -5.71 8.74
C LEU A 49 4.33 -5.15 9.52
N SER A 50 5.50 -5.10 8.89
CA SER A 50 6.76 -4.67 9.50
C SER A 50 6.95 -3.16 9.35
N ASP A 51 6.84 -2.64 8.14
CA ASP A 51 7.00 -1.21 7.84
C ASP A 51 6.20 -0.83 6.58
N ILE A 52 5.99 0.47 6.40
CA ILE A 52 5.43 1.04 5.19
C ILE A 52 6.26 2.22 4.69
N SER A 53 6.36 2.34 3.37
CA SER A 53 7.04 3.44 2.70
C SER A 53 6.13 4.07 1.66
N VAL A 54 5.77 5.33 1.86
CA VAL A 54 5.05 6.08 0.82
C VAL A 54 5.98 6.28 -0.37
N LYS A 55 5.60 5.76 -1.54
CA LYS A 55 6.37 5.91 -2.79
C LYS A 55 5.91 7.09 -3.61
N HIS A 56 4.60 7.23 -3.79
CA HIS A 56 4.01 8.29 -4.60
C HIS A 56 2.66 8.73 -4.02
N VAL A 57 2.26 9.97 -4.30
CA VAL A 57 0.91 10.48 -4.02
C VAL A 57 0.35 11.07 -5.31
N PHE A 58 -0.75 10.54 -5.79
CA PHE A 58 -1.47 11.04 -6.96
C PHE A 58 -2.62 11.89 -6.47
N VAL A 59 -2.61 13.18 -6.79
CA VAL A 59 -3.66 14.10 -6.40
C VAL A 59 -4.56 14.34 -7.59
N GLU A 60 -5.85 14.06 -7.43
CA GLU A 60 -6.89 14.40 -8.38
C GLU A 60 -7.64 15.61 -7.84
N ASP A 61 -7.54 16.72 -8.56
CA ASP A 61 -8.27 17.94 -8.21
C ASP A 61 -9.73 17.79 -8.61
N HIS A 62 -10.62 18.10 -7.67
CA HIS A 62 -12.05 18.14 -7.90
C HIS A 62 -12.54 19.56 -7.67
N LEU A 63 -13.52 20.00 -8.45
CA LEU A 63 -14.10 21.34 -8.33
C LEU A 63 -14.51 21.63 -6.87
N GLY A 64 -13.84 22.62 -6.25
CA GLY A 64 -14.07 23.06 -4.87
C GLY A 64 -12.82 23.00 -3.99
N THR A 65 -13.01 22.69 -2.71
CA THR A 65 -11.93 22.56 -1.71
C THR A 65 -11.65 21.10 -1.34
N LYS A 66 -12.46 20.17 -1.85
CA LYS A 66 -12.29 18.73 -1.63
C LYS A 66 -11.32 18.16 -2.63
N ILE A 67 -10.34 17.42 -2.12
CA ILE A 67 -9.37 16.69 -2.92
C ILE A 67 -9.58 15.19 -2.74
N ILE A 68 -9.37 14.46 -3.84
CA ILE A 68 -9.27 13.01 -3.85
C ILE A 68 -7.83 12.70 -4.21
N PHE A 69 -7.20 11.80 -3.46
CA PHE A 69 -5.83 11.42 -3.76
C PHE A 69 -5.57 9.96 -3.44
N ASP A 70 -4.76 9.34 -4.29
CA ASP A 70 -4.30 7.98 -4.14
C ASP A 70 -2.86 7.98 -3.63
N VAL A 71 -2.63 7.29 -2.51
CA VAL A 71 -1.31 7.11 -1.93
C VAL A 71 -0.79 5.73 -2.34
N LEU A 72 0.32 5.71 -3.07
CA LEU A 72 1.04 4.48 -3.39
C LEU A 72 2.03 4.20 -2.27
N VAL A 73 1.84 3.07 -1.59
CA VAL A 73 2.60 2.65 -0.42
C VAL A 73 3.25 1.30 -0.71
N GLU A 74 4.55 1.18 -0.50
CA GLU A 74 5.21 -0.13 -0.39
C GLU A 74 5.07 -0.61 1.04
N ALA A 75 4.66 -1.84 1.23
CA ALA A 75 4.47 -2.45 2.53
C ALA A 75 5.34 -3.70 2.63
N ASP A 76 6.20 -3.72 3.64
CA ASP A 76 7.04 -4.86 3.98
C ASP A 76 6.36 -5.65 5.09
N TYR A 77 6.13 -6.92 4.87
CA TYR A 77 5.40 -7.77 5.81
C TYR A 77 5.99 -9.18 5.89
N GLU A 78 5.84 -9.79 7.05
CA GLU A 78 6.24 -11.16 7.31
C GLU A 78 5.02 -12.08 7.28
N LEU A 79 5.11 -13.15 6.51
CA LEU A 79 4.19 -14.27 6.50
C LEU A 79 4.75 -15.37 7.39
N SER A 80 3.92 -15.94 8.25
CA SER A 80 4.30 -17.12 9.01
C SER A 80 3.34 -18.29 8.80
N GLU A 81 3.94 -19.47 8.75
CA GLU A 81 3.29 -20.78 8.78
C GLU A 81 3.74 -21.50 10.05
N ARG A 82 2.79 -21.86 10.90
CA ARG A 82 3.05 -22.64 12.11
C ARG A 82 2.53 -24.04 11.93
N ASP A 83 3.44 -24.98 11.72
CA ASP A 83 3.15 -26.41 11.86
C ASP A 83 3.66 -26.90 13.22
N ARG A 84 3.10 -27.99 13.74
CA ARG A 84 3.44 -28.60 15.03
C ARG A 84 4.94 -28.96 15.20
N ARG A 85 5.73 -28.89 14.13
CA ARG A 85 7.14 -29.30 14.09
C ARG A 85 8.09 -28.20 13.60
N HIS A 86 7.60 -27.23 12.83
CA HIS A 86 8.44 -26.20 12.23
C HIS A 86 7.61 -24.91 12.06
N ASP A 87 8.19 -23.80 12.50
CA ASP A 87 7.72 -22.47 12.14
C ASP A 87 8.50 -22.02 10.91
N ARG A 88 7.78 -21.56 9.89
CA ARG A 88 8.37 -20.99 8.68
C ARG A 88 7.95 -19.54 8.56
N TYR A 89 8.89 -18.73 8.09
CA TYR A 89 8.71 -17.30 7.92
C TYR A 89 9.10 -16.93 6.50
N SER A 90 8.44 -15.92 5.95
CA SER A 90 8.80 -15.33 4.68
C SER A 90 8.57 -13.83 4.74
N GLU A 91 9.60 -13.07 4.43
CA GLU A 91 9.47 -11.63 4.23
C GLU A 91 9.02 -11.37 2.79
N GLU A 92 7.98 -10.57 2.63
CA GLU A 92 7.47 -10.14 1.34
C GLU A 92 7.24 -8.64 1.33
N ALA A 93 7.33 -8.08 0.12
CA ALA A 93 7.04 -6.67 -0.13
C ALA A 93 6.06 -6.58 -1.28
N ASP A 94 4.98 -5.83 -1.07
CA ASP A 94 4.01 -5.50 -2.12
C ASP A 94 3.62 -4.03 -2.08
N TRP A 95 3.14 -3.55 -3.22
CA TRP A 95 2.67 -2.19 -3.36
C TRP A 95 1.17 -2.16 -3.17
N PHE A 96 0.69 -1.16 -2.43
CA PHE A 96 -0.71 -0.93 -2.12
C PHE A 96 -1.09 0.47 -2.57
N LYS A 97 -2.29 0.58 -3.14
CA LYS A 97 -2.92 1.86 -3.43
C LYS A 97 -3.96 2.14 -2.37
N VAL A 98 -3.79 3.23 -1.64
CA VAL A 98 -4.75 3.70 -0.63
C VAL A 98 -5.45 4.92 -1.16
N SER A 99 -6.75 4.81 -1.42
CA SER A 99 -7.58 5.91 -1.90
C SER A 99 -8.10 6.73 -0.72
N CYS A 100 -7.92 8.03 -0.80
CA CYS A 100 -8.19 8.96 0.29
C CYS A 100 -8.97 10.19 -0.20
N ILE A 101 -9.77 10.76 0.70
CA ILE A 101 -10.45 12.03 0.49
C ILE A 101 -10.16 12.97 1.65
N ALA A 102 -10.05 14.26 1.37
CA ALA A 102 -9.84 15.30 2.38
C ALA A 102 -10.23 16.68 1.83
N ASP A 103 -10.37 17.66 2.71
CA ASP A 103 -10.69 19.05 2.40
C ASP A 103 -9.48 19.95 2.68
N LEU A 104 -9.02 20.66 1.65
CA LEU A 104 -7.95 21.65 1.75
C LEU A 104 -8.34 22.81 2.66
N ALA A 105 -9.62 23.18 2.73
CA ALA A 105 -10.09 24.25 3.61
C ALA A 105 -9.93 23.90 5.10
N GLN A 106 -9.89 22.60 5.43
CA GLN A 106 -9.67 22.11 6.79
C GLN A 106 -8.24 21.65 7.05
N ASN A 107 -7.29 21.99 6.16
CA ASN A 107 -5.91 21.56 6.24
C ASN A 107 -5.78 20.02 6.36
N LEU A 108 -6.66 19.29 5.64
CA LEU A 108 -6.71 17.82 5.59
C LEU A 108 -7.00 17.13 6.93
N ASN A 109 -7.57 17.86 7.91
CA ASN A 109 -7.96 17.27 9.19
C ASN A 109 -9.17 16.32 9.09
N ASP A 110 -9.93 16.38 7.99
CA ASP A 110 -11.05 15.51 7.68
C ASP A 110 -10.65 14.29 6.83
N PHE A 111 -9.36 13.96 6.79
CA PHE A 111 -8.80 12.83 6.07
C PHE A 111 -9.58 11.53 6.31
N LYS A 112 -10.01 10.88 5.21
CA LYS A 112 -10.68 9.59 5.23
C LYS A 112 -10.13 8.68 4.17
N ILE A 113 -9.84 7.44 4.56
CA ILE A 113 -9.49 6.36 3.65
C ILE A 113 -10.80 5.77 3.10
N THR A 114 -10.97 5.80 1.78
CA THR A 114 -12.13 5.25 1.08
C THR A 114 -11.90 3.83 0.60
N GLY A 115 -10.65 3.45 0.33
CA GLY A 115 -10.31 2.12 -0.14
C GLY A 115 -8.83 1.80 0.01
N THR A 116 -8.52 0.51 0.05
CA THR A 116 -7.16 -0.02 0.02
C THR A 116 -7.17 -1.23 -0.90
N GLU A 117 -6.28 -1.24 -1.88
CA GLU A 117 -6.15 -2.33 -2.84
C GLU A 117 -4.69 -2.65 -3.12
N ILE A 118 -4.38 -3.88 -3.50
CA ILE A 118 -3.04 -4.27 -3.94
C ILE A 118 -2.79 -3.61 -5.30
N TYR A 119 -1.72 -2.82 -5.39
CA TYR A 119 -1.30 -2.19 -6.62
C TYR A 119 -0.60 -3.21 -7.53
N ASN A 120 -1.39 -3.87 -8.38
CA ASN A 120 -0.85 -4.79 -9.36
C ASN A 120 -0.40 -4.03 -10.62
N TYR A 121 0.88 -3.71 -10.72
CA TYR A 121 1.47 -3.10 -11.93
C TYR A 121 1.17 -3.93 -13.19
N ARG A 122 1.12 -5.27 -13.08
CA ARG A 122 0.83 -6.17 -14.21
C ARG A 122 -0.65 -6.16 -14.62
N GLY A 123 -1.57 -5.88 -13.70
CA GLY A 123 -3.01 -5.88 -13.97
C GLY A 123 -3.49 -4.69 -14.81
N LYS A 124 -2.71 -3.61 -14.90
CA LYS A 124 -3.00 -2.43 -15.75
C LYS A 124 -2.29 -2.45 -17.10
N GLN A 125 -1.42 -3.42 -17.37
CA GLN A 125 -0.89 -3.62 -18.71
C GLN A 125 -1.92 -4.39 -19.54
N HIS A 126 -2.93 -3.69 -20.03
CA HIS A 126 -3.72 -4.18 -21.15
C HIS A 126 -2.79 -4.18 -22.37
N ASN A 127 -2.23 -5.34 -22.69
CA ASN A 127 -1.30 -5.55 -23.81
C ASN A 127 0.04 -4.79 -23.68
N PRO A 128 0.95 -5.20 -22.79
CA PRO A 128 2.31 -4.67 -22.82
C PRO A 128 2.95 -5.08 -24.14
N LEU A 129 3.17 -4.12 -25.03
CA LEU A 129 4.07 -4.30 -26.16
C LEU A 129 5.42 -4.74 -25.58
N SER A 130 5.91 -5.87 -26.06
CA SER A 130 7.24 -6.37 -25.74
C SER A 130 8.25 -5.25 -25.96
N ASP A 131 9.09 -4.98 -24.98
CA ASP A 131 10.19 -3.98 -25.03
C ASP A 131 11.30 -4.37 -26.02
N ALA A 132 11.05 -5.39 -26.86
CA ALA A 132 11.79 -5.64 -28.06
C ALA A 132 11.35 -4.64 -29.16
N LEU A 133 11.84 -3.40 -29.04
CA LEU A 133 12.15 -2.58 -30.20
C LEU A 133 13.37 -3.20 -30.89
N VAL A 134 13.20 -4.37 -31.50
CA VAL A 134 14.18 -4.93 -32.43
C VAL A 134 13.57 -4.81 -33.83
N PRO A 135 14.20 -4.05 -34.76
CA PRO A 135 13.76 -3.97 -36.14
C PRO A 135 13.91 -5.29 -36.90
#